data_AF-A0A7S4UT10-F1
#
_entry.id   AF-A0A7S4UT10-F1
#
_cell.length_a   1.000
_cell.length_b   1.000
_cell.length_c   1.000
_cell.angle_alpha   90.00
_cell.angle_beta   90.00
_cell.angle_gamma   90.00
#
_symmetry.space_group_name_H-M   'P 1'
#
loop_
_entity.id
_entity.type
_entity.pdbx_description
1 polymer ?
#
loop_
_entity_poly.entity_id
_entity_poly.type
_entity_poly.pdbx_seq_one_letter_code
_entity_poly.pdbx_strand_id
1 'polypeptide(L)'
;MNQAFRRASHRLWILTCSLVVVVLTFIHPCAVCVGAPSKQGNDVLNGRYDISWRSPSNSSKDSMPLGNGDLAANVWTEAATGDVVVLLAKSDSWSEEARLLKLGELRISVYPRQQDKGDVLFEQTLHLANATISITTKDVRIQLWVHADTNKLRVSVRSHLVETNVRASLRIWRNESRKFRRGEEG
;
A
#
# COMPACT_ATOMS: atom_id res chain seq x y z
N MET A 1 29.70 -51.68 -20.95
CA MET A 1 30.14 -53.04 -20.58
C MET A 1 29.62 -53.32 -19.18
N ASN A 2 28.66 -54.25 -19.04
CA ASN A 2 28.16 -54.93 -17.82
C ASN A 2 27.41 -54.08 -16.77
N GLN A 3 26.26 -54.42 -16.16
CA GLN A 3 25.30 -55.55 -16.10
C GLN A 3 24.06 -54.96 -15.36
N ALA A 4 22.83 -54.97 -15.86
CA ALA A 4 21.76 -55.97 -15.66
C ALA A 4 21.57 -56.54 -14.23
N PHE A 5 20.48 -56.20 -13.52
CA PHE A 5 19.55 -57.16 -12.84
C PHE A 5 18.37 -56.41 -12.15
N ARG A 6 17.12 -56.64 -12.61
CA ARG A 6 15.99 -57.34 -11.92
C ARG A 6 15.43 -56.63 -10.66
N ARG A 7 14.13 -56.54 -10.37
CA ARG A 7 12.98 -57.42 -10.64
C ARG A 7 11.68 -56.69 -10.28
N ALA A 8 10.60 -56.96 -11.00
CA ALA A 8 9.22 -56.63 -10.65
C ALA A 8 8.71 -57.47 -9.46
N SER A 9 7.69 -56.98 -8.73
CA SER A 9 6.61 -57.85 -8.25
C SER A 9 5.35 -57.08 -7.86
N HIS A 10 4.25 -57.49 -8.49
CA HIS A 10 2.85 -57.19 -8.24
C HIS A 10 2.40 -57.63 -6.85
N ARG A 11 1.38 -56.96 -6.27
CA ARG A 11 0.20 -57.62 -5.65
C ARG A 11 -1.05 -56.71 -5.69
N LEU A 12 -1.94 -57.06 -6.61
CA LEU A 12 -3.39 -56.79 -6.62
C LEU A 12 -4.08 -57.66 -5.53
N TRP A 13 -5.42 -57.59 -5.41
CA TRP A 13 -6.37 -58.38 -4.58
C TRP A 13 -6.75 -57.65 -3.25
N ILE A 14 -8.01 -57.36 -2.86
CA ILE A 14 -9.34 -57.95 -3.12
C ILE A 14 -10.46 -56.95 -2.73
N LEU A 15 -11.54 -56.96 -3.53
CA LEU A 15 -12.89 -56.44 -3.29
C LEU A 15 -13.64 -57.14 -2.13
N THR A 16 -14.63 -56.47 -1.53
CA THR A 16 -15.92 -56.98 -0.97
C THR A 16 -16.25 -56.23 0.34
N CYS A 17 -17.49 -56.01 0.77
CA CYS A 17 -18.83 -56.07 0.20
C CYS A 17 -19.73 -55.32 1.22
N SER A 18 -20.74 -54.64 0.70
CA SER A 18 -21.85 -53.93 1.33
C SER A 18 -22.24 -54.25 2.79
N LEU A 19 -22.54 -53.20 3.56
CA LEU A 19 -23.77 -53.17 4.36
C LEU A 19 -24.43 -51.79 4.23
N VAL A 20 -25.60 -51.80 3.58
CA VAL A 20 -26.50 -50.65 3.40
C VAL A 20 -27.31 -50.49 4.68
N VAL A 21 -27.23 -49.33 5.31
CA VAL A 21 -28.25 -48.87 6.26
C VAL A 21 -28.76 -47.52 5.77
N VAL A 22 -29.95 -47.55 5.18
CA VAL A 22 -30.72 -46.38 4.77
C VAL A 22 -31.29 -45.74 6.04
N VAL A 23 -30.84 -44.54 6.38
CA VAL A 23 -31.54 -43.66 7.32
C VAL A 23 -31.97 -42.42 6.56
N LEU A 24 -33.23 -42.43 6.14
CA LEU A 24 -33.95 -41.28 5.62
C LEU A 24 -34.29 -40.34 6.77
N THR A 25 -33.59 -39.22 6.89
CA THR A 25 -34.05 -38.07 7.67
C THR A 25 -33.85 -36.77 6.89
N PHE A 26 -34.97 -36.33 6.31
CA PHE A 26 -35.41 -34.95 6.11
C PHE A 26 -34.35 -33.90 5.70
N ILE A 27 -34.38 -33.64 4.39
CA ILE A 27 -33.92 -32.48 3.65
C ILE A 27 -34.33 -31.18 4.37
N HIS A 28 -33.35 -30.46 4.92
CA HIS A 28 -33.36 -29.00 5.00
C HIS A 28 -32.15 -28.52 4.21
N PRO A 29 -32.33 -27.95 3.01
CA PRO A 29 -31.24 -27.32 2.30
C PRO A 29 -31.01 -25.96 2.97
N CYS A 30 -30.25 -25.96 4.07
CA CYS A 30 -29.60 -24.74 4.51
C CYS A 30 -28.48 -24.48 3.50
N ALA A 31 -28.87 -23.90 2.36
CA ALA A 31 -27.95 -23.21 1.49
C ALA A 31 -27.41 -22.02 2.28
N VAL A 32 -26.36 -22.25 3.08
CA VAL A 32 -25.48 -21.18 3.52
C VAL A 32 -24.83 -20.68 2.24
N CYS A 33 -25.43 -19.67 1.65
CA CYS A 33 -24.79 -18.83 0.66
C CYS A 33 -23.59 -18.19 1.37
N VAL A 34 -22.41 -18.82 1.28
CA VAL A 34 -21.16 -18.11 1.48
C VAL A 34 -21.14 -17.07 0.36
N GLY A 35 -21.61 -15.86 0.68
CA GLY A 35 -21.45 -14.72 -0.19
C GLY A 35 -19.96 -14.56 -0.43
N ALA A 36 -19.50 -14.86 -1.64
CA ALA A 36 -18.19 -14.41 -2.07
C ALA A 36 -18.14 -12.90 -1.80
N PRO A 37 -17.07 -12.37 -1.18
CA PRO A 37 -16.96 -10.94 -1.00
C PRO A 37 -17.04 -10.30 -2.38
N SER A 38 -18.12 -9.55 -2.63
CA SER A 38 -18.33 -8.85 -3.88
C SER A 38 -17.24 -7.80 -3.99
N LYS A 39 -16.21 -8.09 -4.78
CA LYS A 39 -15.18 -7.13 -5.18
C LYS A 39 -15.77 -6.22 -6.27
N GLN A 40 -16.91 -5.58 -6.00
CA GLN A 40 -17.44 -4.54 -6.88
C GLN A 40 -16.72 -3.24 -6.56
N GLY A 41 -15.50 -3.14 -7.07
CA GLY A 41 -14.90 -1.84 -7.37
C GLY A 41 -15.62 -1.27 -8.58
N ASN A 42 -16.07 -0.04 -8.45
CA ASN A 42 -16.56 0.83 -9.52
C ASN A 42 -15.61 0.85 -10.74
N ASP A 43 -15.90 0.00 -11.74
CA ASP A 43 -15.16 -0.11 -13.02
C ASP A 43 -14.98 1.25 -13.74
N VAL A 44 -15.93 2.17 -13.52
CA VAL A 44 -15.92 3.53 -14.09
C VAL A 44 -14.67 4.34 -13.70
N LEU A 45 -14.09 4.11 -12.52
CA LEU A 45 -12.91 4.85 -12.05
C LEU A 45 -11.59 4.18 -12.39
N ASN A 46 -11.60 2.96 -12.95
CA ASN A 46 -10.38 2.18 -13.16
C ASN A 46 -9.50 2.83 -14.23
N GLY A 47 -8.46 3.56 -13.81
CA GLY A 47 -7.45 4.19 -14.66
C GLY A 47 -7.90 5.42 -15.45
N ARG A 48 -9.21 5.67 -15.62
CA ARG A 48 -9.73 6.72 -16.50
C ARG A 48 -9.41 8.14 -16.02
N TYR A 49 -9.38 8.33 -14.71
CA TYR A 49 -9.21 9.64 -14.07
C TYR A 49 -7.98 9.68 -13.15
N ASP A 50 -7.14 8.65 -13.24
CA ASP A 50 -5.91 8.58 -12.47
C ASP A 50 -4.98 9.73 -12.88
N ILE A 51 -4.27 10.25 -11.88
CA ILE A 51 -3.45 11.45 -12.01
C ILE A 51 -1.99 11.03 -11.92
N SER A 52 -1.19 11.24 -12.98
CA SER A 52 0.17 10.68 -13.10
C SER A 52 1.24 11.72 -13.41
N TRP A 53 2.24 11.88 -12.54
CA TRP A 53 3.43 12.72 -12.76
C TRP A 53 4.57 11.89 -13.31
N ARG A 54 5.22 12.38 -14.38
CA ARG A 54 6.38 11.73 -15.02
C ARG A 54 7.72 12.29 -14.57
N SER A 55 7.71 13.23 -13.64
CA SER A 55 8.90 13.78 -13.01
C SER A 55 8.67 13.95 -11.50
N PRO A 56 9.73 13.88 -10.68
CA PRO A 56 9.65 14.30 -9.30
C PRO A 56 9.15 15.75 -9.16
N SER A 57 8.58 16.05 -8.01
CA SER A 57 7.96 17.33 -7.69
C SER A 57 8.99 18.37 -7.23
N ASN A 58 8.69 19.65 -7.52
CA ASN A 58 9.53 20.77 -7.08
C ASN A 58 9.17 21.21 -5.65
N SER A 59 7.91 21.05 -5.26
CA SER A 59 7.45 21.47 -3.94
C SER A 59 6.21 20.70 -3.49
N SER A 60 5.77 20.95 -2.26
CA SER A 60 4.53 20.39 -1.69
C SER A 60 3.27 20.78 -2.48
N LYS A 61 3.32 21.78 -3.36
CA LYS A 61 2.19 22.17 -4.23
C LYS A 61 1.83 21.09 -5.25
N ASP A 62 2.78 20.24 -5.61
CA ASP A 62 2.58 19.17 -6.58
C ASP A 62 2.15 17.84 -5.90
N SER A 63 1.81 17.90 -4.60
CA SER A 63 1.49 16.72 -3.81
C SER A 63 0.13 16.13 -4.15
N MET A 64 0.07 14.80 -4.04
CA MET A 64 -1.15 14.02 -4.20
C MET A 64 -1.79 13.76 -2.83
N PRO A 65 -3.10 14.01 -2.67
CA PRO A 65 -3.79 13.78 -1.42
C PRO A 65 -4.15 12.30 -1.23
N LEU A 66 -4.07 11.84 0.01
CA LEU A 66 -4.60 10.59 0.52
C LEU A 66 -5.36 10.84 1.82
N GLY A 67 -6.38 10.04 2.11
CA GLY A 67 -7.03 10.08 3.41
C GLY A 67 -8.21 9.14 3.53
N ASN A 68 -8.65 8.92 4.77
CA ASN A 68 -9.84 8.14 5.09
C ASN A 68 -10.90 8.93 5.86
N GLY A 69 -10.75 10.26 5.94
CA GLY A 69 -11.65 11.16 6.67
C GLY A 69 -11.17 11.53 8.08
N ASP A 70 -10.28 10.74 8.68
CA ASP A 70 -9.63 11.08 9.96
C ASP A 70 -8.14 11.35 9.74
N LEU A 71 -7.40 10.36 9.23
CA LEU A 71 -6.00 10.51 8.83
C LEU A 71 -5.92 10.96 7.36
N ALA A 72 -5.13 12.00 7.11
CA ALA A 72 -4.84 12.50 5.78
C ALA A 72 -3.33 12.67 5.55
N ALA A 73 -2.92 12.57 4.30
CA ALA A 73 -1.54 12.68 3.86
C ALA A 73 -1.45 13.43 2.54
N ASN A 74 -0.48 14.33 2.43
CA ASN A 74 -0.05 14.90 1.16
C ASN A 74 1.29 14.26 0.79
N VAL A 75 1.37 13.61 -0.37
CA VAL A 75 2.53 12.82 -0.78
C VAL A 75 3.13 13.39 -2.06
N TRP A 76 4.46 13.57 -2.07
CA TRP A 76 5.22 13.87 -3.29
C TRP A 76 6.61 13.28 -3.21
N THR A 77 7.27 13.16 -4.36
CA THR A 77 8.69 12.82 -4.43
C THR A 77 9.50 14.09 -4.65
N GLU A 78 10.47 14.38 -3.79
CA GLU A 78 11.27 15.59 -3.88
C GLU A 78 12.37 15.45 -4.94
N ALA A 79 12.42 16.35 -5.92
CA ALA A 79 13.38 16.27 -7.02
C ALA A 79 14.85 16.34 -6.57
N ALA A 80 15.16 17.14 -5.55
CA ALA A 80 16.52 17.36 -5.08
C ALA A 80 17.15 16.13 -4.37
N THR A 81 16.34 15.27 -3.77
CA THR A 81 16.81 14.16 -2.91
C THR A 81 16.32 12.78 -3.33
N GLY A 82 15.18 12.72 -4.03
CA GLY A 82 14.49 11.48 -4.38
C GLY A 82 13.74 10.84 -3.24
N ASP A 83 13.63 11.54 -2.12
CA ASP A 83 12.85 11.09 -0.99
C ASP A 83 11.36 11.24 -1.30
N VAL A 84 10.59 10.25 -0.86
CA VAL A 84 9.13 10.40 -0.77
C VAL A 84 8.84 11.16 0.51
N VAL A 85 8.24 12.34 0.36
CA VAL A 85 7.86 13.21 1.46
C VAL A 85 6.35 13.11 1.68
N VAL A 86 5.96 12.94 2.93
CA VAL A 86 4.58 12.80 3.35
C VAL A 86 4.28 13.78 4.48
N LEU A 87 3.37 14.73 4.23
CA LEU A 87 2.83 15.60 5.28
C LEU A 87 1.59 14.95 5.88
N LEU A 88 1.68 14.60 7.16
CA LEU A 88 0.59 13.95 7.89
C LEU A 88 -0.33 14.98 8.55
N ALA A 89 -1.62 14.72 8.51
CA ALA A 89 -2.65 15.48 9.20
C ALA A 89 -3.69 14.54 9.80
N LYS A 90 -4.27 14.92 10.94
CA LYS A 90 -5.37 14.18 11.56
C LYS A 90 -6.48 15.14 11.96
N SER A 91 -7.74 14.73 11.83
CA SER A 91 -8.89 15.62 11.98
C SER A 91 -9.08 16.17 13.41
N ASP A 92 -8.45 15.56 14.41
CA ASP A 92 -8.49 15.97 15.81
C ASP A 92 -7.21 16.69 16.29
N SER A 93 -6.29 17.02 15.38
CA SER A 93 -5.03 17.71 15.71
C SER A 93 -5.21 19.22 15.83
N TRP A 94 -6.03 19.65 16.79
CA TRP A 94 -6.33 21.06 17.02
C TRP A 94 -5.37 21.72 18.00
N SER A 95 -5.02 22.98 17.76
CA SER A 95 -4.35 23.83 18.74
C SER A 95 -5.34 24.41 19.76
N GLU A 96 -4.82 25.01 20.83
CA GLU A 96 -5.62 25.72 21.83
C GLU A 96 -6.40 26.90 21.24
N GLU A 97 -5.92 27.47 20.12
CA GLU A 97 -6.60 28.51 19.34
C GLU A 97 -7.55 27.94 18.27
N ALA A 98 -7.98 26.69 18.39
CA ALA A 98 -8.88 26.02 17.45
C ALA A 98 -8.36 26.08 16.00
N ARG A 99 -7.08 25.74 15.81
CA ARG A 99 -6.48 25.58 14.47
C ARG A 99 -6.16 24.13 14.16
N LEU A 100 -6.46 23.69 12.94
CA LEU A 100 -6.06 22.36 12.49
C LEU A 100 -4.57 22.32 12.13
N LEU A 101 -3.84 21.41 12.77
CA LEU A 101 -2.40 21.31 12.66
C LEU A 101 -1.98 20.09 11.83
N LYS A 102 -0.92 20.25 11.02
CA LYS A 102 -0.17 19.11 10.50
C LYS A 102 0.60 18.45 11.65
N LEU A 103 0.63 17.12 11.65
CA LEU A 103 1.33 16.29 12.64
C LEU A 103 2.84 16.34 12.44
N GLY A 104 3.30 16.37 11.18
CA GLY A 104 4.70 16.40 10.84
C GLY A 104 4.97 15.97 9.41
N GLU A 105 6.25 15.87 9.09
CA GLU A 105 6.78 15.48 7.79
C GLU A 105 7.50 14.14 7.93
N LEU A 106 6.94 13.09 7.32
CA LEU A 106 7.58 11.79 7.19
C LEU A 106 8.38 11.77 5.89
N ARG A 107 9.67 11.48 5.97
CA ARG A 107 10.55 11.28 4.82
C ARG A 107 10.92 9.81 4.69
N ILE A 108 10.81 9.29 3.47
CA ILE A 108 11.12 7.91 3.13
C ILE A 108 12.17 7.92 2.03
N SER A 109 13.36 7.45 2.36
CA SER A 109 14.50 7.31 1.45
C SER A 109 14.71 5.84 1.11
N VAL A 110 14.87 5.53 -0.16
CA VAL A 110 15.21 4.18 -0.65
C VAL A 110 16.59 4.20 -1.29
N TYR A 111 17.45 3.26 -0.90
CA TYR A 111 18.81 3.12 -1.39
C TYR A 111 19.01 1.77 -2.08
N PRO A 112 19.84 1.72 -3.15
CA PRO A 112 20.53 2.84 -3.79
C PRO A 112 19.57 3.81 -4.49
N ARG A 113 19.90 5.11 -4.46
CA ARG A 113 19.05 6.14 -5.09
C ARG A 113 19.05 5.94 -6.60
N GLN A 114 17.87 5.98 -7.18
CA GLN A 114 17.66 5.74 -8.60
C GLN A 114 18.04 6.96 -9.44
N GLN A 115 17.88 8.16 -8.88
CA GLN A 115 18.24 9.43 -9.50
C GLN A 115 19.75 9.56 -9.76
N ASP A 116 20.57 9.07 -8.84
CA ASP A 116 22.04 9.09 -8.94
C ASP A 116 22.56 8.28 -10.13
N LYS A 117 21.76 7.33 -10.63
CA LYS A 117 22.08 6.50 -11.80
C LYS A 117 21.68 7.15 -13.13
N GLY A 118 21.17 8.39 -13.11
CA GLY A 118 20.66 9.08 -14.31
C GLY A 118 19.41 8.43 -14.89
N ASP A 119 18.66 7.69 -14.07
CA ASP A 119 17.53 6.90 -14.53
C ASP A 119 16.31 7.79 -14.83
N VAL A 120 15.77 7.65 -16.03
CA VAL A 120 14.74 8.53 -16.60
C VAL A 120 13.32 8.02 -16.33
N LEU A 121 13.20 6.77 -15.86
CA LEU A 121 11.91 6.17 -15.56
C LEU A 121 11.46 6.57 -14.16
N PHE A 122 10.59 7.57 -14.11
CA PHE A 122 9.83 7.95 -12.91
C PHE A 122 8.36 8.12 -13.29
N GLU A 123 7.49 7.46 -12.54
CA GLU A 123 6.05 7.67 -12.62
C GLU A 123 5.45 7.61 -11.22
N GLN A 124 4.82 8.71 -10.81
CA GLN A 124 4.02 8.78 -9.60
C GLN A 124 2.56 8.94 -9.98
N THR A 125 1.69 8.00 -9.60
CA THR A 125 0.28 7.97 -9.99
C THR A 125 -0.64 7.85 -8.79
N LEU A 126 -1.61 8.75 -8.68
CA LEU A 126 -2.74 8.66 -7.78
C LEU A 126 -3.85 7.86 -8.47
N HIS A 127 -4.11 6.67 -7.95
CA HIS A 127 -5.16 5.77 -8.38
C HIS A 127 -6.46 6.07 -7.65
N LEU A 128 -7.46 6.58 -8.38
CA LEU A 128 -8.72 7.02 -7.76
C LEU A 128 -9.64 5.85 -7.39
N ALA A 129 -9.61 4.76 -8.17
CA ALA A 129 -10.47 3.59 -7.93
C ALA A 129 -10.20 2.91 -6.58
N ASN A 130 -8.97 2.97 -6.07
CA ASN A 130 -8.57 2.28 -4.84
C ASN A 130 -7.90 3.20 -3.80
N ALA A 131 -7.90 4.52 -4.03
CA ALA A 131 -7.31 5.52 -3.15
C ALA A 131 -5.85 5.20 -2.76
N THR A 132 -5.03 4.85 -3.75
CA THR A 132 -3.60 4.56 -3.54
C THR A 132 -2.73 5.46 -4.39
N ILE A 133 -1.54 5.77 -3.88
CA ILE A 133 -0.48 6.39 -4.68
C ILE A 133 0.56 5.31 -4.97
N SER A 134 0.92 5.16 -6.25
CA SER A 134 2.08 4.38 -6.65
C SER A 134 3.19 5.30 -7.11
N ILE A 135 4.43 4.99 -6.76
CA ILE A 135 5.64 5.65 -7.25
C ILE A 135 6.50 4.53 -7.81
N THR A 136 6.73 4.56 -9.11
CA THR A 136 7.47 3.54 -9.84
C THR A 136 8.69 4.20 -10.46
N THR A 137 9.86 3.66 -10.13
CA THR A 137 11.09 3.88 -10.88
C THR A 137 11.43 2.61 -11.65
N LYS A 138 12.60 2.55 -12.30
CA LYS A 138 13.06 1.35 -13.01
C LYS A 138 13.04 0.08 -12.15
N ASP A 139 13.66 0.11 -10.98
CA ASP A 139 13.85 -1.09 -10.15
C ASP A 139 12.98 -1.14 -8.88
N VAL A 140 12.34 -0.02 -8.51
CA VAL A 140 11.63 0.14 -7.24
C VAL A 140 10.19 0.59 -7.49
N ARG A 141 9.24 -0.05 -6.79
CA ARG A 141 7.85 0.36 -6.71
C ARG A 141 7.46 0.61 -5.26
N ILE A 142 7.02 1.82 -4.97
CA ILE A 142 6.48 2.23 -3.69
C ILE A 142 4.98 2.41 -3.83
N GLN A 143 4.20 1.92 -2.87
CA GLN A 143 2.77 2.11 -2.82
C GLN A 143 2.36 2.65 -1.45
N LEU A 144 1.57 3.72 -1.43
CA LEU A 144 1.09 4.39 -0.24
C LEU A 144 -0.44 4.39 -0.22
N TRP A 145 -1.02 4.12 0.94
CA TRP A 145 -2.47 4.24 1.16
C TRP A 145 -2.79 4.43 2.64
N VAL A 146 -3.90 5.10 2.92
CA VAL A 146 -4.44 5.19 4.28
C VAL A 146 -5.43 4.05 4.48
N HIS A 147 -5.23 3.25 5.51
CA HIS A 147 -6.11 2.13 5.81
C HIS A 147 -7.44 2.63 6.39
N ALA A 148 -8.56 2.24 5.79
CA ALA A 148 -9.90 2.71 6.17
C ALA A 148 -10.19 2.49 7.67
N ASP A 149 -9.95 1.27 8.18
CA ASP A 149 -10.43 0.90 9.52
C ASP A 149 -9.43 1.14 10.66
N THR A 150 -8.16 1.41 10.35
CA THR A 150 -7.09 1.41 11.39
C THR A 150 -6.37 2.73 11.54
N ASN A 151 -6.73 3.76 10.76
CA ASN A 151 -6.07 5.09 10.79
C ASN A 151 -4.54 4.98 10.68
N LYS A 152 -4.06 4.09 9.80
CA LYS A 152 -2.64 3.86 9.57
C LYS A 152 -2.31 4.20 8.13
N LEU A 153 -1.31 5.06 7.93
CA LEU A 153 -0.63 5.17 6.65
C LEU A 153 0.20 3.89 6.46
N ARG A 154 -0.06 3.15 5.39
CA ARG A 154 0.76 2.02 4.98
C ARG A 154 1.63 2.42 3.80
N VAL A 155 2.86 1.94 3.85
CA VAL A 155 3.84 2.10 2.76
C VAL A 155 4.39 0.71 2.45
N SER A 156 4.24 0.30 1.20
CA SER A 156 4.83 -0.93 0.67
C SER A 156 5.93 -0.56 -0.30
N VAL A 157 7.13 -1.12 -0.10
CA VAL A 157 8.26 -0.97 -1.02
C VAL A 157 8.56 -2.35 -1.60
N ARG A 158 8.58 -2.44 -2.92
CA ARG A 158 9.02 -3.60 -3.68
C ARG A 158 10.20 -3.21 -4.54
N SER A 159 11.22 -4.05 -4.57
CA SER A 159 12.46 -3.78 -5.28
C SER A 159 12.94 -5.04 -6.01
N HIS A 160 13.50 -4.86 -7.19
CA HIS A 160 14.17 -5.91 -7.96
C HIS A 160 15.69 -5.90 -7.81
N LEU A 161 16.22 -5.01 -6.98
CA LEU A 161 17.66 -4.94 -6.67
C LEU A 161 18.08 -6.06 -5.73
N VAL A 162 19.35 -6.45 -5.83
CA VAL A 162 19.98 -7.45 -4.95
C VAL A 162 19.98 -6.98 -3.49
N GLU A 163 20.18 -5.69 -3.26
CA GLU A 163 20.12 -5.08 -1.93
C GLU A 163 19.27 -3.81 -1.98
N THR A 164 18.43 -3.61 -0.97
CA THR A 164 17.60 -2.42 -0.82
C THR A 164 17.52 -2.01 0.64
N ASN A 165 17.94 -0.79 0.94
CA ASN A 165 17.81 -0.20 2.27
C ASN A 165 16.73 0.88 2.25
N VAL A 166 15.82 0.84 3.22
CA VAL A 166 14.75 1.83 3.38
C VAL A 166 14.94 2.55 4.70
N ARG A 167 15.00 3.88 4.65
CA ARG A 167 15.05 4.74 5.83
C ARG A 167 13.78 5.56 5.89
N ALA A 168 13.11 5.54 7.04
CA ALA A 168 12.00 6.43 7.35
C ALA A 168 12.40 7.35 8.51
N SER A 169 12.21 8.66 8.35
CA SER A 169 12.44 9.65 9.39
C SER A 169 11.24 10.57 9.55
N LEU A 170 10.87 10.87 10.79
CA LEU A 170 9.78 11.78 11.10
C LEU A 170 10.36 13.10 11.62
N ARG A 171 10.04 14.19 10.93
CA ARG A 171 10.35 15.55 11.37
C ARG A 171 9.10 16.21 11.94
N ILE A 172 9.14 16.49 13.24
CA ILE A 172 8.10 17.24 13.94
C ILE A 172 8.48 18.72 13.94
N TRP A 173 7.54 19.59 13.58
CA TRP A 173 7.81 21.04 13.50
C TRP A 173 7.61 21.78 14.82
N ARG A 174 6.75 21.27 15.71
CA ARG A 174 6.45 21.87 17.01
C ARG A 174 7.00 20.96 18.11
N ASN A 175 8.31 21.03 18.31
CA ASN A 175 8.99 20.37 19.43
C ASN A 175 9.24 21.33 20.61
N GLU A 176 8.98 22.63 20.42
CA GLU A 176 9.25 23.69 21.38
C GLU A 176 8.14 24.75 21.35
N SER A 177 7.94 25.45 22.47
CA SER A 177 6.98 26.53 22.58
C SER A 177 7.41 27.74 21.74
N ARG A 178 6.51 28.23 20.88
CA ARG A 178 6.72 29.43 20.06
C ARG A 178 5.84 30.57 20.56
N LYS A 179 6.40 31.79 20.70
CA LYS A 179 5.61 33.01 20.92
C LYS A 179 4.99 33.47 19.60
N PHE A 180 3.69 33.72 19.59
CA PHE A 180 3.00 34.33 18.46
C PHE A 180 3.29 35.83 18.37
N ARG A 181 3.53 36.32 17.15
CA ARG A 181 3.64 37.77 16.91
C ARG A 181 2.24 38.37 16.77
N ARG A 182 2.01 39.57 17.31
CA ARG A 182 0.74 40.28 17.16
C ARG A 182 0.40 40.45 15.66
N GLY A 183 -0.76 39.94 15.23
CA GLY A 183 -1.22 39.99 13.84
C GLY A 183 -0.69 38.88 12.93
N GLU A 184 0.12 37.94 13.43
CA GLU A 184 0.19 36.62 12.80
C GLU A 184 -1.12 35.91 13.12
N GLU A 185 -2.02 35.88 12.15
CA GLU A 185 -3.08 34.89 12.17
C GLU A 185 -2.41 33.52 12.06
N GLY A 186 -2.78 32.66 13.00
CA GLY A 186 -2.34 31.29 12.97
C GLY A 186 -2.95 30.55 11.79
#